data_AF-A0A3Q3NHJ7-F1
#
_entry.id   AF-A0A3Q3NHJ7-F1
#
_cell.length_a   1.000
_cell.length_b   1.000
_cell.length_c   1.000
_cell.angle_alpha   90.00
_cell.angle_beta   90.00
_cell.angle_gamma   90.00
#
_symmetry.space_group_name_H-M   'P 1'
#
loop_
_entity.id
_entity.type
_entity.pdbx_description
1 polymer ?
#
loop_
_entity_poly.entity_id
_entity_poly.type
_entity_poly.pdbx_seq_one_letter_code
_entity_poly.pdbx_strand_id
1 'polypeptide(L)'
;NQISRRAHLYLLMFHEFITLAVNWTIEREVAQYEARELPGFINYKTFEDMVKEQIKLLEGPAVQKLKEVSEIVKKDLHKVAEDSFVGFSNLTNIAKSNIDSIRQEKEVEAEAMLRAQFKMEASVYAQDTTYSKKLGKRKREEEQAYASPLCVLKSTSTGGGATLKEMIRHIQSYYQIAGQRLAEQIPLVIRYQMLQQTAIQLQDEMLQMLQNRRITETMLQEDPHIKSKRIDLQNRLKRLSKARFLLTNYIMNI
;
A
#
# COMPACT_ATOMS: atom_id res chain seq x y z
N ASN A 1 -8.51 -2.88 -15.10
CA ASN A 1 -8.54 -1.89 -14.01
C ASN A 1 -7.16 -1.22 -13.87
N GLN A 2 -6.97 -0.01 -14.41
CA GLN A 2 -5.66 0.68 -14.46
C GLN A 2 -5.09 0.98 -13.07
N ILE A 3 -5.95 1.28 -12.10
CA ILE A 3 -5.61 1.55 -10.70
C ILE A 3 -4.98 0.31 -10.04
N SER A 4 -5.58 -0.86 -10.26
CA SER A 4 -5.07 -2.14 -9.74
C SER A 4 -3.71 -2.52 -10.34
N ARG A 5 -3.48 -2.23 -11.63
CA ARG A 5 -2.18 -2.47 -12.29
C ARG A 5 -1.08 -1.54 -11.78
N ARG A 6 -1.39 -0.25 -11.57
CA ARG A 6 -0.46 0.71 -10.97
C ARG A 6 -0.13 0.34 -9.53
N ALA A 7 -1.15 0.02 -8.71
CA ALA A 7 -0.94 -0.45 -7.35
C ALA A 7 -0.02 -1.68 -7.32
N HIS A 8 -0.22 -2.66 -8.21
CA HIS A 8 0.63 -3.86 -8.27
C HIS A 8 2.11 -3.55 -8.60
N LEU A 9 2.37 -2.61 -9.52
CA LEU A 9 3.73 -2.13 -9.82
C LEU A 9 4.38 -1.42 -8.63
N TYR A 10 3.62 -0.61 -7.88
CA TYR A 10 4.13 0.02 -6.64
C TYR A 10 4.44 -1.01 -5.55
N LEU A 11 3.66 -2.09 -5.48
CA LEU A 11 3.90 -3.18 -4.53
C LEU A 11 5.15 -3.99 -4.88
N LEU A 12 5.41 -4.22 -6.17
CA LEU A 12 6.64 -4.87 -6.63
C LEU A 12 7.89 -4.03 -6.33
N MET A 13 7.83 -2.71 -6.57
CA MET A 13 8.93 -1.81 -6.23
C MET A 13 9.16 -1.73 -4.71
N PHE A 14 8.11 -1.83 -3.91
CA PHE A 14 8.23 -1.86 -2.45
C PHE A 14 8.86 -3.17 -1.95
N HIS A 15 8.55 -4.30 -2.58
CA HIS A 15 9.18 -5.58 -2.29
C HIS A 15 10.70 -5.55 -2.58
N GLU A 16 11.11 -5.01 -3.73
CA GLU A 16 12.54 -4.84 -4.05
C GLU A 16 13.25 -3.88 -3.09
N PHE A 17 12.61 -2.77 -2.74
CA PHE A 17 13.15 -1.80 -1.79
C PHE A 17 13.37 -2.40 -0.40
N ILE A 18 12.39 -3.14 0.14
CA ILE A 18 12.53 -3.84 1.43
C ILE A 18 13.68 -4.85 1.36
N THR A 19 13.76 -5.64 0.28
CA THR A 19 14.78 -6.69 0.15
C THR A 19 16.19 -6.11 0.15
N LEU A 20 16.41 -5.00 -0.58
CA LEU A 20 17.70 -4.31 -0.65
C LEU A 20 18.07 -3.58 0.64
N ALA A 21 17.11 -2.87 1.25
CA ALA A 21 17.33 -2.14 2.51
C ALA A 21 17.65 -3.09 3.67
N VAL A 22 17.00 -4.26 3.69
CA VAL A 22 17.24 -5.30 4.70
C VAL A 22 18.64 -5.91 4.53
N ASN A 23 19.06 -6.25 3.31
CA ASN A 23 20.36 -6.90 3.10
C ASN A 23 21.56 -6.00 3.50
N TRP A 24 21.53 -4.73 3.09
CA TRP A 24 22.63 -3.80 3.38
C TRP A 24 22.76 -3.47 4.88
N THR A 25 21.63 -3.39 5.60
CA THR A 25 21.66 -2.98 7.01
C THR A 25 22.14 -4.11 7.92
N ILE A 26 21.86 -5.36 7.55
CA ILE A 26 22.37 -6.55 8.26
C ILE A 26 23.89 -6.63 8.19
N GLU A 27 24.49 -6.44 7.01
CA GLU A 27 25.95 -6.51 6.83
C GLU A 27 26.68 -5.47 7.69
N ARG A 28 26.12 -4.27 7.81
CA ARG A 28 26.70 -3.17 8.60
C ARG A 28 26.66 -3.42 10.11
N GLU A 29 25.53 -3.90 10.63
CA GLU A 29 25.42 -4.15 12.07
C GLU A 29 26.22 -5.36 12.49
N VAL A 30 26.26 -6.41 11.67
CA VAL A 30 27.10 -7.59 11.90
C VAL A 30 28.57 -7.20 12.02
N ALA A 31 29.09 -6.33 11.14
CA ALA A 31 30.47 -5.84 11.21
C ALA A 31 30.76 -5.03 12.49
N GLN A 32 29.77 -4.31 13.02
CA GLN A 32 29.91 -3.59 14.29
C GLN A 32 29.90 -4.54 15.51
N TYR A 33 29.17 -5.64 15.43
CA TYR A 33 29.14 -6.67 16.48
C TYR A 33 30.44 -7.47 16.55
N GLU A 34 31.06 -7.77 15.41
CA GLU A 34 32.39 -8.42 15.34
C GLU A 34 33.48 -7.63 16.10
N ALA A 35 33.33 -6.31 16.24
CA ALA A 35 34.30 -5.44 16.88
C ALA A 35 34.11 -5.29 18.41
N ARG A 36 33.00 -5.73 19.00
CA ARG A 36 32.62 -5.40 20.39
C ARG A 36 32.55 -6.58 21.37
N GLU A 37 32.32 -7.80 20.91
CA GLU A 37 32.07 -8.95 21.79
C GLU A 37 33.29 -9.89 21.90
N LEU A 38 33.42 -10.55 23.06
CA LEU A 38 34.44 -11.58 23.30
C LEU A 38 34.07 -12.86 22.54
N PRO A 39 35.04 -13.55 21.90
CA PRO A 39 34.75 -14.78 21.15
C PRO A 39 34.11 -15.85 22.05
N GLY A 40 32.88 -16.28 21.72
CA GLY A 40 32.22 -17.44 22.33
C GLY A 40 30.99 -17.19 23.21
N PHE A 41 30.63 -15.94 23.50
CA PHE A 41 29.38 -15.61 24.20
C PHE A 41 28.38 -14.97 23.25
N ILE A 42 27.23 -15.63 23.07
CA ILE A 42 26.14 -15.10 22.23
C ILE A 42 24.93 -14.92 23.11
N ASN A 43 24.59 -13.66 23.35
CA ASN A 43 23.43 -13.29 24.12
C ASN A 43 22.20 -13.22 23.21
N TYR A 44 21.19 -14.07 23.46
CA TYR A 44 19.91 -14.04 22.74
C TYR A 44 19.24 -12.66 22.79
N LYS A 45 19.43 -11.93 23.89
CA LYS A 45 18.89 -10.57 24.03
C LYS A 45 19.49 -9.62 23.00
N THR A 46 20.78 -9.75 22.71
CA THR A 46 21.47 -8.97 21.68
C THR A 46 20.91 -9.27 20.29
N PHE A 47 20.67 -10.55 19.98
CA PHE A 47 19.99 -10.96 18.75
C PHE A 47 18.59 -10.34 18.63
N GLU A 48 17.80 -10.42 19.71
CA GLU A 48 16.44 -9.90 19.76
C GLU A 48 16.41 -8.37 19.58
N ASP A 49 17.34 -7.66 20.22
CA ASP A 49 17.45 -6.20 20.14
C ASP A 49 17.84 -5.75 18.72
N MET A 50 18.80 -6.43 18.06
CA MET A 50 19.13 -6.17 16.66
C MET A 50 17.92 -6.34 15.74
N VAL A 51 17.22 -7.47 15.87
CA VAL A 51 16.00 -7.77 15.09
C VAL A 51 14.95 -6.68 15.25
N LYS A 52 14.71 -6.25 16.50
CA LYS A 52 13.77 -5.18 16.81
C LYS A 52 14.14 -3.85 16.16
N GLU A 53 15.40 -3.43 16.24
CA GLU A 53 15.82 -2.14 15.69
C GLU A 53 15.63 -2.08 14.17
N GLN A 54 15.97 -3.15 13.45
CA GLN A 54 15.76 -3.18 12.00
C GLN A 54 14.28 -3.18 11.59
N ILE A 55 13.43 -3.88 12.33
CA ILE A 55 11.98 -3.89 12.05
C ILE A 55 11.37 -2.51 12.28
N LYS A 56 11.83 -1.78 13.31
CA LYS A 56 11.42 -0.38 13.55
C LYS A 56 11.80 0.54 12.39
N LEU A 57 12.98 0.35 11.77
CA LEU A 57 13.40 1.17 10.63
C LEU A 57 12.48 1.01 9.41
N LEU A 58 11.78 -0.12 9.27
CA LEU A 58 10.87 -0.38 8.17
C LEU A 58 9.46 0.22 8.38
N GLU A 59 9.10 0.58 9.62
CA GLU A 59 7.78 1.16 9.94
C GLU A 59 7.59 2.51 9.23
N GLY A 60 8.58 3.40 9.31
CA GLY A 60 8.52 4.74 8.69
C GLY A 60 8.28 4.71 7.18
N PRO A 61 9.10 3.98 6.39
CA PRO A 61 8.89 3.82 4.96
C PRO A 61 7.54 3.21 4.59
N ALA A 62 7.03 2.26 5.38
CA ALA A 62 5.73 1.64 5.12
C ALA A 62 4.58 2.63 5.32
N VAL A 63 4.62 3.45 6.38
CA VAL A 63 3.63 4.51 6.62
C VAL A 63 3.71 5.58 5.53
N GLN A 64 4.92 5.93 5.07
CA GLN A 64 5.08 6.86 3.95
C GLN A 64 4.44 6.32 2.66
N LYS A 65 4.61 5.02 2.37
CA LYS A 65 3.97 4.39 1.20
C LYS A 65 2.45 4.34 1.31
N LEU A 66 1.91 4.10 2.50
CA LEU A 66 0.47 4.22 2.74
C LEU A 66 -0.03 5.63 2.36
N LYS A 67 0.68 6.69 2.80
CA LYS A 67 0.33 8.07 2.47
C LYS A 67 0.38 8.36 0.97
N GLU A 68 1.42 7.87 0.28
CA GLU A 68 1.52 8.00 -1.19
C GLU A 68 0.33 7.35 -1.90
N VAL A 69 -0.04 6.12 -1.50
CA VAL A 69 -1.20 5.42 -2.07
C VAL A 69 -2.50 6.16 -1.77
N SER A 70 -2.64 6.68 -0.56
CA SER A 70 -3.80 7.47 -0.13
C SER A 70 -4.01 8.71 -1.01
N GLU A 71 -2.94 9.43 -1.34
CA GLU A 71 -3.01 10.58 -2.25
C GLU A 71 -3.34 10.19 -3.69
N ILE A 72 -2.89 9.02 -4.17
CA ILE A 72 -3.25 8.50 -5.49
C ILE A 72 -4.76 8.18 -5.54
N VAL A 73 -5.26 7.46 -4.52
CA VAL A 73 -6.68 7.10 -4.41
C VAL A 73 -7.56 8.34 -4.37
N LYS A 74 -7.18 9.35 -3.57
CA LYS A 74 -7.87 10.64 -3.52
C LYS A 74 -7.98 11.28 -4.91
N LYS A 75 -6.86 11.41 -5.63
CA LYS A 75 -6.83 12.04 -6.96
C LYS A 75 -7.71 11.30 -7.96
N ASP A 76 -7.64 9.98 -7.99
CA ASP A 76 -8.42 9.16 -8.90
C ASP A 76 -9.93 9.24 -8.58
N LEU A 77 -10.31 9.17 -7.31
CA LEU A 77 -11.72 9.30 -6.88
C LEU A 77 -12.28 10.72 -7.12
N HIS A 78 -11.50 11.75 -6.87
CA HIS A 78 -11.88 13.14 -7.16
C HIS A 78 -12.16 13.33 -8.65
N LYS A 79 -11.30 12.78 -9.51
CA LYS A 79 -11.49 12.83 -10.95
C LYS A 79 -12.78 12.12 -11.36
N VAL A 80 -13.03 10.92 -10.81
CA VAL A 80 -14.28 10.19 -11.07
C VAL A 80 -15.51 11.00 -10.64
N ALA A 81 -15.45 11.70 -9.50
CA ALA A 81 -16.54 12.56 -9.04
C ALA A 81 -16.78 13.75 -9.99
N GLU A 82 -15.71 14.40 -10.47
CA GLU A 82 -15.80 15.49 -11.44
C GLU A 82 -16.40 15.03 -12.78
N ASP A 83 -15.95 13.89 -13.28
CA ASP A 83 -16.40 13.32 -14.55
C ASP A 83 -17.85 12.81 -14.47
N SER A 84 -18.29 12.34 -13.30
CA SER A 84 -19.63 11.77 -13.10
C SER A 84 -20.71 12.81 -12.82
N PHE A 85 -20.38 13.89 -12.12
CA PHE A 85 -21.35 14.89 -11.64
C PHE A 85 -21.27 16.22 -12.39
N VAL A 86 -20.96 16.17 -13.69
CA VAL A 86 -20.85 17.36 -14.55
C VAL A 86 -22.16 18.16 -14.51
N GLY A 87 -22.05 19.42 -14.09
CA GLY A 87 -23.18 20.34 -14.00
C GLY A 87 -23.88 20.40 -12.65
N PHE A 88 -23.49 19.54 -11.70
CA PHE A 88 -23.95 19.60 -10.31
C PHE A 88 -22.77 19.92 -9.39
N SER A 89 -22.41 21.20 -9.30
CA SER A 89 -21.25 21.67 -8.53
C SER A 89 -21.38 21.37 -7.02
N ASN A 90 -22.58 21.54 -6.47
CA ASN A 90 -22.87 21.22 -5.07
C ASN A 90 -22.65 19.74 -4.78
N LEU A 91 -23.21 18.85 -5.61
CA LEU A 91 -23.02 17.40 -5.47
C LEU A 91 -21.55 17.01 -5.61
N THR A 92 -20.83 17.60 -6.58
CA THR A 92 -19.40 17.34 -6.79
C THR A 92 -18.58 17.71 -5.55
N ASN A 93 -18.83 18.88 -4.96
CA ASN A 93 -18.11 19.35 -3.78
C ASN A 93 -18.39 18.48 -2.55
N ILE A 94 -19.65 18.08 -2.34
CA ILE A 94 -20.02 17.21 -1.22
C ILE A 94 -19.41 15.81 -1.42
N ALA A 95 -19.49 15.25 -2.63
CA ALA A 95 -18.87 13.96 -2.94
C ALA A 95 -17.36 13.98 -2.66
N LYS A 96 -16.64 15.04 -3.07
CA LYS A 96 -15.22 15.23 -2.75
C LYS A 96 -14.96 15.33 -1.24
N SER A 97 -15.79 16.08 -0.51
CA SER A 97 -15.68 16.19 0.94
C SER A 97 -15.85 14.84 1.63
N ASN A 98 -16.81 14.03 1.20
CA ASN A 98 -17.00 12.68 1.75
C ASN A 98 -15.85 11.76 1.40
N ILE A 99 -15.36 11.80 0.15
CA ILE A 99 -14.16 11.05 -0.26
C ILE A 99 -12.98 11.38 0.65
N ASP A 100 -12.75 12.66 0.94
CA ASP A 100 -11.67 13.10 1.83
C ASP A 100 -11.84 12.59 3.27
N SER A 101 -13.07 12.66 3.82
CA SER A 101 -13.38 12.16 5.16
C SER A 101 -13.16 10.64 5.28
N ILE A 102 -13.74 9.85 4.37
CA ILE A 102 -13.60 8.38 4.36
C ILE A 102 -12.13 8.00 4.17
N ARG A 103 -11.43 8.66 3.24
CA ARG A 103 -10.01 8.42 3.00
C ARG A 103 -9.19 8.65 4.27
N GLN A 104 -9.46 9.72 5.02
CA GLN A 104 -8.74 10.01 6.26
C GLN A 104 -9.01 8.96 7.34
N GLU A 105 -10.27 8.55 7.52
CA GLU A 105 -10.64 7.48 8.45
C GLU A 105 -9.91 6.16 8.10
N LYS A 106 -9.96 5.76 6.82
CA LYS A 106 -9.33 4.53 6.35
C LYS A 106 -7.81 4.56 6.40
N GLU A 107 -7.20 5.72 6.20
CA GLU A 107 -5.76 5.89 6.37
C GLU A 107 -5.33 5.71 7.83
N VAL A 108 -6.08 6.26 8.78
CA VAL A 108 -5.80 6.09 10.22
C VAL A 108 -5.94 4.62 10.63
N GLU A 109 -7.00 3.95 10.19
CA GLU A 109 -7.18 2.51 10.44
C GLU A 109 -6.05 1.67 9.82
N ALA A 110 -5.65 1.97 8.58
CA ALA A 110 -4.55 1.28 7.90
C ALA A 110 -3.22 1.49 8.65
N GLU A 111 -2.94 2.72 9.07
CA GLU A 111 -1.73 3.03 9.83
C GLU A 111 -1.70 2.26 11.15
N ALA A 112 -2.82 2.21 11.88
CA ALA A 112 -2.92 1.43 13.11
C ALA A 112 -2.66 -0.07 12.88
N MET A 113 -3.22 -0.66 11.81
CA MET A 113 -2.97 -2.06 11.45
C MET A 113 -1.50 -2.32 11.09
N LEU A 114 -0.87 -1.42 10.31
CA LEU A 114 0.54 -1.53 9.97
C LEU A 114 1.42 -1.47 11.22
N ARG A 115 1.19 -0.49 12.10
CA ARG A 115 1.93 -0.36 13.37
C ARG A 115 1.77 -1.60 14.25
N ALA A 116 0.56 -2.16 14.32
CA ALA A 116 0.32 -3.40 15.04
C ALA A 116 1.11 -4.57 14.42
N GLN A 117 1.14 -4.69 13.09
CA GLN A 117 1.92 -5.71 12.38
C GLN A 117 3.42 -5.59 12.67
N PHE A 118 3.98 -4.38 12.65
CA PHE A 118 5.38 -4.15 13.01
C PHE A 118 5.67 -4.51 14.48
N LYS A 119 4.77 -4.16 15.40
CA LYS A 119 4.91 -4.51 16.81
C LYS A 119 4.87 -6.03 17.04
N MET A 120 4.03 -6.75 16.29
CA MET A 120 3.97 -8.21 16.32
C MET A 120 5.25 -8.84 15.76
N GLU A 121 5.74 -8.35 14.61
CA GLU A 121 6.96 -8.90 13.98
C GLU A 121 8.22 -8.59 14.79
N ALA A 122 8.24 -7.48 15.55
CA ALA A 122 9.31 -7.14 16.49
C ALA A 122 9.40 -8.11 17.69
N SER A 123 8.37 -8.93 17.94
CA SER A 123 8.41 -9.97 18.96
C SER A 123 8.96 -11.26 18.34
N VAL A 124 10.25 -11.56 18.58
CA VAL A 124 10.92 -12.74 18.01
C VAL A 124 10.26 -14.02 18.50
N TYR A 125 9.63 -14.76 17.58
CA TYR A 125 9.04 -16.07 17.85
C TYR A 125 9.94 -17.21 17.35
N ALA A 126 10.63 -17.88 18.27
CA ALA A 126 11.64 -18.90 17.95
C ALA A 126 11.06 -20.28 17.53
N GLN A 127 9.77 -20.52 17.75
CA GLN A 127 9.07 -21.78 17.39
C GLN A 127 8.63 -21.84 15.91
N ASP A 128 9.02 -20.86 15.10
CA ASP A 128 8.66 -20.83 13.68
C ASP A 128 9.30 -22.01 12.93
N THR A 129 8.47 -22.98 12.51
CA THR A 129 8.93 -24.14 11.72
C THR A 129 9.52 -23.72 10.37
N THR A 130 9.16 -22.54 9.86
CA THR A 130 9.71 -21.92 8.65
C THR A 130 11.16 -21.49 8.87
N TYR A 131 11.46 -20.98 10.06
CA TYR A 131 12.81 -20.59 10.49
C TYR A 131 13.75 -21.79 10.54
N SER A 132 13.32 -22.88 11.18
CA SER A 132 14.11 -24.12 11.23
C SER A 132 14.43 -24.67 9.83
N LYS A 133 13.45 -24.64 8.92
CA LYS A 133 13.64 -25.07 7.52
C LYS A 133 14.61 -24.17 6.73
N LYS A 134 14.47 -22.83 6.80
CA LYS A 134 15.36 -21.91 6.06
C LYS A 134 16.79 -21.92 6.62
N LEU A 135 16.94 -22.02 7.95
CA LEU A 135 18.24 -22.17 8.59
C LEU A 135 18.94 -23.46 8.14
N GLY A 136 18.22 -24.57 8.10
CA GLY A 136 18.75 -25.85 7.63
C GLY A 136 19.19 -25.84 6.17
N LYS A 137 18.47 -25.12 5.29
CA LYS A 137 18.88 -24.93 3.89
C LYS A 137 20.19 -24.15 3.78
N ARG A 138 20.30 -23.02 4.50
CA ARG A 138 21.51 -22.17 4.43
C ARG A 138 22.76 -22.87 4.98
N LYS A 139 22.62 -23.71 6.02
CA LYS A 139 23.72 -24.58 6.50
C LYS A 139 24.26 -25.49 5.39
N ARG A 140 23.37 -26.10 4.58
CA ARG A 140 23.75 -27.00 3.48
C ARG A 140 24.38 -26.27 2.28
N GLU A 141 23.91 -25.06 1.96
CA GLU A 141 24.42 -24.25 0.84
C GLU A 141 25.87 -23.78 1.07
N GLU A 142 26.23 -23.40 2.29
CA GLU A 142 27.62 -23.04 2.64
C GLU A 142 28.54 -24.26 2.69
N GLU A 143 28.09 -25.39 3.25
CA GLU A 143 28.85 -26.65 3.28
C GLU A 143 29.21 -27.14 1.87
N GLN A 144 28.34 -26.90 0.89
CA GLN A 144 28.59 -27.20 -0.53
C GLN A 144 29.54 -26.18 -1.19
N ALA A 145 29.56 -24.92 -0.76
CA ALA A 145 30.48 -23.91 -1.26
C ALA A 145 31.95 -24.14 -0.82
N TYR A 146 32.16 -24.74 0.37
CA TYR A 146 33.49 -25.14 0.86
C TYR A 146 33.95 -26.51 0.32
N ALA A 147 33.12 -27.24 -0.42
CA ALA A 147 33.47 -28.51 -1.05
C ALA A 147 34.16 -28.36 -2.42
N SER A 148 34.57 -27.15 -2.81
CA SER A 148 35.43 -26.94 -3.99
C SER A 148 36.91 -27.18 -3.60
N PRO A 149 37.73 -27.88 -4.41
CA PRO A 149 38.94 -28.58 -3.93
C PRO A 149 40.15 -27.69 -3.57
N LEU A 150 39.98 -26.37 -3.44
CA LEU A 150 41.08 -25.41 -3.33
C LEU A 150 41.26 -24.76 -1.94
N CYS A 151 40.47 -25.15 -0.93
CA CYS A 151 40.51 -24.52 0.40
C CYS A 151 40.66 -25.55 1.53
N VAL A 152 41.73 -26.34 1.52
CA VAL A 152 42.08 -27.28 2.62
C VAL A 152 43.09 -26.69 3.61
N LEU A 153 43.66 -25.50 3.36
CA LEU A 153 44.55 -24.83 4.31
C LEU A 153 43.92 -23.57 4.90
N LYS A 154 43.25 -23.72 6.05
CA LYS A 154 43.22 -22.78 7.19
C LYS A 154 42.22 -23.28 8.25
N SER A 155 42.60 -24.35 8.94
CA SER A 155 41.90 -24.85 10.13
C SER A 155 42.85 -24.86 11.33
N THR A 156 43.36 -23.70 11.70
CA THR A 156 44.00 -23.47 13.00
C THR A 156 43.78 -22.04 13.44
N SER A 157 42.64 -21.76 14.09
CA SER A 157 42.54 -20.84 15.23
C SER A 157 41.08 -20.49 15.59
N THR A 158 40.80 -20.50 16.89
CA THR A 158 39.70 -19.80 17.60
C THR A 158 38.27 -20.32 17.44
N GLY A 159 37.87 -21.20 18.37
CA GLY A 159 36.49 -21.71 18.54
C GLY A 159 35.41 -20.67 18.86
N GLY A 160 35.72 -19.36 18.92
CA GLY A 160 34.71 -18.30 19.07
C GLY A 160 34.18 -17.72 17.76
N GLY A 161 34.90 -17.90 16.63
CA GLY A 161 34.42 -17.42 15.31
C GLY A 161 33.31 -18.28 14.72
N ALA A 162 33.25 -19.57 15.07
CA ALA A 162 32.20 -20.48 14.62
C ALA A 162 30.83 -20.09 15.21
N THR A 163 30.79 -19.72 16.49
CA THR A 163 29.57 -19.35 17.20
C THR A 163 29.02 -18.02 16.65
N LEU A 164 29.88 -17.01 16.42
CA LEU A 164 29.47 -15.71 15.88
C LEU A 164 28.92 -15.85 14.44
N LYS A 165 29.59 -16.65 13.60
CA LYS A 165 29.12 -16.98 12.25
C LYS A 165 27.75 -17.66 12.28
N GLU A 166 27.49 -18.52 13.26
CA GLU A 166 26.17 -19.12 13.45
C GLU A 166 25.09 -18.10 13.84
N MET A 167 25.38 -17.16 14.74
CA MET A 167 24.45 -16.08 15.09
C MET A 167 24.10 -15.23 13.87
N ILE A 168 25.08 -14.87 13.05
CA ILE A 168 24.85 -14.11 11.81
C ILE A 168 23.89 -14.87 10.88
N ARG A 169 24.07 -16.19 10.73
CA ARG A 169 23.15 -17.02 9.92
C ARG A 169 21.73 -17.02 10.49
N HIS A 170 21.60 -17.09 11.81
CA HIS A 170 20.30 -17.02 12.48
C HIS A 170 19.62 -15.68 12.22
N ILE A 171 20.36 -14.57 12.36
CA ILE A 171 19.88 -13.20 12.13
C ILE A 171 19.38 -13.05 10.68
N GLN A 172 20.24 -13.39 9.73
CA GLN A 172 19.90 -13.33 8.31
C GLN A 172 18.72 -14.25 7.94
N SER A 173 18.55 -15.38 8.63
CA SER A 173 17.44 -16.31 8.35
C SER A 173 16.13 -15.74 8.86
N TYR A 174 16.15 -15.18 10.07
CA TYR A 174 14.99 -14.54 10.67
C TYR A 174 14.55 -13.32 9.84
N TYR A 175 15.47 -12.42 9.49
CA TYR A 175 15.13 -11.25 8.69
C TYR A 175 14.59 -11.57 7.30
N GLN A 176 15.11 -12.61 6.63
CA GLN A 176 14.53 -13.00 5.35
C GLN A 176 13.09 -13.49 5.47
N ILE A 177 12.73 -14.11 6.60
CA ILE A 177 11.35 -14.55 6.84
C ILE A 177 10.48 -13.37 7.23
N ALA A 178 10.94 -12.55 8.18
CA ALA A 178 10.22 -11.37 8.63
C ALA A 178 10.02 -10.36 7.47
N GLY A 179 11.06 -10.12 6.67
CA GLY A 179 11.01 -9.29 5.49
C GLY A 179 10.03 -9.81 4.44
N GLN A 180 10.01 -11.13 4.19
CA GLN A 180 9.04 -11.74 3.28
C GLN A 180 7.60 -11.58 3.81
N ARG A 181 7.36 -11.84 5.10
CA ARG A 181 6.04 -11.65 5.72
C ARG A 181 5.59 -10.20 5.59
N LEU A 182 6.43 -9.24 5.97
CA LEU A 182 6.12 -7.81 5.86
C LEU A 182 5.87 -7.39 4.41
N ALA A 183 6.66 -7.90 3.46
CA ALA A 183 6.48 -7.62 2.04
C ALA A 183 5.20 -8.24 1.45
N GLU A 184 4.64 -9.27 2.06
CA GLU A 184 3.33 -9.83 1.69
C GLU A 184 2.17 -9.08 2.39
N GLN A 185 2.33 -8.77 3.68
CA GLN A 185 1.26 -8.28 4.55
C GLN A 185 1.01 -6.77 4.43
N ILE A 186 2.07 -5.94 4.35
CA ILE A 186 1.94 -4.48 4.23
C ILE A 186 1.13 -4.11 2.97
N PRO A 187 1.46 -4.65 1.77
CA PRO A 187 0.65 -4.44 0.58
C PRO A 187 -0.81 -4.83 0.72
N LEU A 188 -1.07 -5.95 1.40
CA LEU A 188 -2.40 -6.50 1.58
C LEU A 188 -3.26 -5.58 2.44
N VAL A 189 -2.71 -5.08 3.56
CA VAL A 189 -3.38 -4.14 4.46
C VAL A 189 -3.72 -2.85 3.72
N ILE A 190 -2.75 -2.24 3.02
CA ILE A 190 -2.97 -1.00 2.26
C ILE A 190 -4.05 -1.20 1.20
N ARG A 191 -3.98 -2.29 0.43
CA ARG A 191 -4.96 -2.59 -0.62
C ARG A 191 -6.36 -2.80 -0.04
N TYR A 192 -6.47 -3.57 1.03
CA TYR A 192 -7.74 -3.85 1.68
C TYR A 192 -8.40 -2.56 2.18
N GLN A 193 -7.65 -1.75 2.92
CA GLN A 193 -8.19 -0.57 3.58
C GLN A 193 -8.44 0.60 2.62
N MET A 194 -7.42 0.94 1.82
CA MET A 194 -7.47 2.13 0.95
C MET A 194 -8.26 1.92 -0.33
N LEU A 195 -8.46 0.67 -0.78
CA LEU A 195 -9.24 0.40 -1.99
C LEU A 195 -10.58 -0.27 -1.68
N GLN A 196 -10.56 -1.42 -1.02
CA GLN A 196 -11.79 -2.23 -0.87
C GLN A 196 -12.73 -1.60 0.16
N GLN A 197 -12.25 -1.32 1.37
CA GLN A 197 -13.07 -0.72 2.42
C GLN A 197 -13.51 0.70 2.06
N THR A 198 -12.60 1.50 1.50
CA THR A 198 -12.93 2.85 1.00
C THR A 198 -14.05 2.79 -0.06
N ALA A 199 -13.99 1.84 -1.00
CA ALA A 199 -15.02 1.72 -2.04
C ALA A 199 -16.38 1.30 -1.46
N ILE A 200 -16.42 0.35 -0.53
CA ILE A 200 -17.66 -0.10 0.11
C ILE A 200 -18.29 1.05 0.90
N GLN A 201 -17.52 1.69 1.77
CA GLN A 201 -18.02 2.80 2.60
C GLN A 201 -18.47 3.99 1.75
N LEU A 202 -17.72 4.32 0.68
CA LEU A 202 -18.11 5.40 -0.22
C LEU A 202 -19.45 5.10 -0.91
N GLN A 203 -19.69 3.85 -1.33
CA GLN A 203 -20.97 3.47 -1.92
C GLN A 203 -22.12 3.61 -0.92
N ASP A 204 -21.93 3.13 0.31
CA ASP A 204 -22.94 3.20 1.36
C ASP A 204 -23.25 4.65 1.75
N GLU A 205 -22.24 5.49 1.97
CA GLU A 205 -22.43 6.90 2.33
C GLU A 205 -23.09 7.69 1.20
N MET A 206 -22.72 7.42 -0.06
CA MET A 206 -23.34 8.08 -1.20
C MET A 206 -24.82 7.71 -1.34
N LEU A 207 -25.20 6.46 -1.02
CA LEU A 207 -26.61 6.05 -0.99
C LEU A 207 -27.36 6.66 0.21
N GLN A 208 -26.73 6.73 1.38
CA GLN A 208 -27.32 7.35 2.56
C GLN A 208 -27.60 8.84 2.34
N MET A 209 -26.72 9.55 1.63
CA MET A 209 -26.92 10.96 1.28
C MET A 209 -28.21 11.21 0.49
N LEU A 210 -28.64 10.26 -0.34
CA LEU A 210 -29.86 10.38 -1.14
C LEU A 210 -31.14 10.31 -0.29
N GLN A 211 -31.07 9.74 0.92
CA GLN A 211 -32.25 9.56 1.78
C GLN A 211 -32.77 10.89 2.33
N ASN A 212 -31.91 11.91 2.47
CA ASN A 212 -32.32 13.21 3.01
C ASN A 212 -32.83 14.14 1.91
N ARG A 213 -34.15 14.08 1.66
CA ARG A 213 -34.84 14.84 0.60
C ARG A 213 -34.45 16.32 0.50
N ARG A 214 -34.28 17.03 1.62
CA ARG A 214 -33.93 18.46 1.62
C ARG A 214 -32.52 18.71 1.11
N ILE A 215 -31.58 17.83 1.47
CA ILE A 215 -30.19 17.94 1.02
C ILE A 215 -30.09 17.45 -0.43
N THR A 216 -30.86 16.45 -0.84
CA THR A 216 -30.93 16.01 -2.23
C THR A 216 -31.37 17.14 -3.17
N GLU A 217 -32.36 17.94 -2.76
CA GLU A 217 -32.84 19.10 -3.55
C GLU A 217 -31.78 20.19 -3.72
N THR A 218 -30.88 20.40 -2.74
CA THR A 218 -29.78 21.38 -2.84
C THR A 218 -28.58 20.82 -3.59
N MET A 219 -28.28 19.53 -3.45
CA MET A 219 -27.23 18.83 -4.18
C MET A 219 -27.47 18.78 -5.69
N LEU A 220 -28.72 18.51 -6.08
CA LEU A 220 -29.13 18.36 -7.48
C LEU A 220 -29.45 19.69 -8.18
N GLN A 221 -29.02 20.82 -7.62
CA GLN A 221 -29.14 22.09 -8.32
C GLN A 221 -28.10 22.17 -9.43
N GLU A 222 -28.60 22.29 -10.67
CA GLU A 222 -27.76 22.54 -11.83
C GLU A 222 -27.02 23.88 -11.68
N ASP A 223 -25.79 23.91 -12.17
CA ASP A 223 -25.03 25.13 -12.37
C ASP A 223 -25.86 26.15 -13.21
N PRO A 224 -25.93 27.42 -12.80
CA PRO A 224 -26.75 28.43 -13.48
C PRO A 224 -26.37 28.63 -14.95
N HIS A 225 -25.09 28.51 -15.30
CA HIS A 225 -24.62 28.64 -16.68
C HIS A 225 -25.07 27.46 -17.54
N ILE A 226 -24.97 26.24 -17.02
CA ILE A 226 -25.43 25.02 -17.71
C ILE A 226 -26.94 25.03 -17.86
N LYS A 227 -27.67 25.43 -16.81
CA LYS A 227 -29.12 25.60 -16.84
C LYS A 227 -29.54 26.61 -17.90
N SER A 228 -28.90 27.77 -17.96
CA SER A 228 -29.17 28.80 -18.99
C SER A 228 -28.93 28.27 -20.40
N LYS A 229 -27.79 27.63 -20.65
CA LYS A 229 -27.45 27.02 -21.94
C LYS A 229 -28.44 25.93 -22.34
N ARG A 230 -28.87 25.08 -21.40
CA ARG A 230 -29.88 24.05 -21.64
C ARG A 230 -31.21 24.66 -22.07
N ILE A 231 -31.66 25.73 -21.40
CA ILE A 231 -32.90 26.44 -21.74
C ILE A 231 -32.81 27.05 -23.15
N ASP A 232 -31.69 27.70 -23.49
CA ASP A 232 -31.49 28.27 -24.83
C ASP A 232 -31.55 27.20 -25.94
N LEU A 233 -30.82 26.09 -25.76
CA LEU A 233 -30.82 24.97 -26.71
C LEU A 233 -32.22 24.35 -26.86
N GLN A 234 -32.96 24.17 -25.77
CA GLN A 234 -34.34 23.69 -25.81
C GLN A 234 -35.26 24.65 -26.58
N ASN A 235 -35.11 25.95 -26.37
CA ASN A 235 -35.89 26.96 -27.09
C ASN A 235 -35.54 26.99 -28.58
N ARG A 236 -34.25 26.84 -28.93
CA ARG A 236 -33.81 26.73 -30.33
C ARG A 236 -34.37 25.47 -30.99
N LEU A 237 -34.34 24.33 -30.31
CA LEU A 237 -34.90 23.08 -30.80
C LEU A 237 -36.41 23.19 -31.03
N LYS A 238 -37.16 23.82 -30.12
CA LYS A 238 -38.61 24.09 -30.29
C LYS A 238 -38.90 24.98 -31.50
N ARG A 239 -38.07 26.01 -31.75
CA ARG A 239 -38.20 26.87 -32.94
C ARG A 239 -37.94 26.09 -34.23
N LEU A 240 -36.89 25.28 -34.25
CA LEU A 240 -36.54 24.45 -35.41
C LEU A 240 -37.58 23.36 -35.69
N SER A 241 -38.14 22.72 -34.65
CA SER A 241 -39.18 21.72 -34.83
C SER A 241 -40.46 22.32 -35.39
N LYS A 242 -40.83 23.53 -34.95
CA LYS A 242 -41.97 24.28 -35.50
C LYS A 242 -41.73 24.67 -36.96
N ALA A 243 -40.52 25.15 -37.30
CA ALA A 243 -40.16 25.45 -38.68
C ALA A 243 -40.23 24.20 -39.57
N ARG A 244 -39.72 23.06 -39.09
CA ARG A 244 -39.83 21.78 -39.80
C ARG A 244 -41.28 21.38 -40.05
N PHE A 245 -42.13 21.50 -39.04
CA PHE A 245 -43.56 21.19 -39.14
C PHE A 245 -44.26 22.05 -40.20
N LEU A 246 -43.94 23.35 -40.25
CA LEU A 246 -44.47 24.25 -41.27
C LEU A 246 -44.01 23.87 -42.67
N LEU A 247 -42.72 23.52 -42.84
CA LEU A 247 -42.19 23.06 -44.13
C LEU A 247 -42.85 21.76 -44.58
N THR A 248 -43.03 20.78 -43.69
CA THR A 248 -43.72 19.53 -44.04
C THR A 248 -45.18 19.76 -44.40
N ASN A 249 -45.89 20.66 -43.69
CA ASN A 249 -47.26 21.01 -44.04
C ASN A 249 -47.33 21.75 -45.38
N TYR A 250 -46.34 22.59 -45.69
CA TYR A 250 -46.28 23.25 -46.98
C TYR A 250 -46.08 22.24 -48.12
N ILE A 251 -45.16 21.28 -47.96
CA ILE A 251 -44.92 20.21 -48.94
C ILE A 251 -46.15 19.30 -49.14
N MET A 252 -46.90 19.00 -48.07
CA MET A 252 -48.09 18.14 -48.14
C MET A 252 -49.33 18.84 -48.74
N ASN A 253 -49.30 20.17 -48.87
CA ASN A 253 -50.40 20.97 -49.44
C ASN A 253 -50.10 21.44 -50.88
N ILE A 254 -48.99 20.99 -51.47
CA ILE A 254 -48.66 21.12 -52.91
C ILE A 254 -49.02 19.79 -53.59
#